data_AF-A0A967LI43-F1
#
_entry.id   AF-A0A967LI43-F1
#
_cell.length_a   1.000
_cell.length_b   1.000
_cell.length_c   1.000
_cell.angle_alpha   90.00
_cell.angle_beta   90.00
_cell.angle_gamma   90.00
#
_symmetry.space_group_name_H-M   'P 1'
#
loop_
_entity.id
_entity.type
_entity.pdbx_description
1 polymer ?
#
loop_
_entity_poly.entity_id
_entity_poly.type
_entity_poly.pdbx_seq_one_letter_code
_entity_poly.pdbx_strand_id
1 'polypeptide(L)' 'MELYDEIQAIVDRLDLNLSDLSSHVDLVQDEIYFQMTITRQKYRVGRELTNEILKLEGIKKVHYH' A
#
# COMPACT_ATOMS: atom_id res chain seq x y z
N MET A 1 -13.11 1.87 -4.51
CA MET A 1 -12.69 0.57 -5.07
C MET A 1 -11.37 0.73 -5.83
N GLU A 2 -11.18 1.85 -6.55
CA GLU A 2 -10.00 2.12 -7.38
C GLU A 2 -8.63 2.03 -6.68
N LEU A 3 -8.46 2.62 -5.48
CA LEU A 3 -7.15 2.64 -4.81
C LEU A 3 -6.60 1.24 -4.47
N TYR A 4 -7.47 0.29 -4.11
CA TYR A 4 -7.03 -1.08 -3.82
C TYR A 4 -6.50 -1.74 -5.09
N ASP A 5 -7.21 -1.59 -6.20
CA ASP A 5 -6.84 -2.16 -7.49
C ASP A 5 -5.50 -1.58 -7.98
N GLU A 6 -5.28 -0.29 -7.77
CA GLU A 6 -4.00 0.37 -8.08
C GLU A 6 -2.83 -0.18 -7.24
N ILE A 7 -3.04 -0.35 -5.93
CA ILE A 7 -2.03 -0.92 -5.05
C ILE A 7 -1.76 -2.38 -5.43
N GLN A 8 -2.80 -3.17 -5.71
CA GLN A 8 -2.67 -4.56 -6.14
C GLN A 8 -1.84 -4.65 -7.43
N ALA A 9 -2.09 -3.77 -8.41
CA ALA A 9 -1.31 -3.73 -9.64
C ALA A 9 0.18 -3.41 -9.40
N ILE A 10 0.50 -2.52 -8.44
CA ILE A 10 1.89 -2.23 -8.05
C ILE A 10 2.54 -3.47 -7.42
N VAL A 11 1.83 -4.13 -6.50
CA VAL A 11 2.31 -5.33 -5.79
C VAL A 11 2.57 -6.47 -6.78
N ASP A 12 1.62 -6.72 -7.69
CA ASP A 12 1.73 -7.77 -8.71
C ASP A 12 2.91 -7.53 -9.66
N ARG A 13 3.10 -6.27 -10.10
CA ARG A 13 4.24 -5.88 -10.95
C ARG A 13 5.59 -6.12 -10.27
N LEU A 14 5.64 -6.02 -8.95
CA LEU A 14 6.84 -6.27 -8.15
C LEU A 14 7.00 -7.77 -7.76
N ASP A 15 6.09 -8.64 -8.22
CA ASP A 15 6.06 -10.08 -7.95
C ASP A 15 5.98 -10.37 -6.43
N LEU A 16 5.19 -9.54 -5.76
CA LEU A 16 4.87 -9.61 -4.34
C LEU A 16 3.45 -10.15 -4.15
N ASN A 17 3.15 -10.59 -2.92
CA ASN A 17 1.82 -11.05 -2.56
C ASN A 17 1.26 -10.20 -1.42
N LEU A 18 0.03 -9.73 -1.57
CA LEU A 18 -0.73 -9.08 -0.51
C LEU A 18 -1.58 -10.14 0.21
N SER A 19 -1.40 -10.32 1.51
CA SER A 19 -2.09 -11.37 2.29
C SER A 19 -3.20 -10.83 3.19
N ASP A 20 -2.99 -9.63 3.75
CA ASP A 20 -3.93 -9.01 4.68
C ASP A 20 -4.17 -7.58 4.24
N LEU A 21 -5.43 -7.16 4.16
CA LEU A 21 -5.84 -5.77 3.95
C LEU A 21 -6.88 -5.40 4.99
N SER A 22 -6.61 -4.35 5.74
CA SER A 22 -7.60 -3.70 6.58
C SER A 22 -7.67 -2.21 6.26
N SER A 23 -8.84 -1.63 6.48
CA SER A 23 -9.06 -0.20 6.32
C SER A 23 -9.80 0.35 7.53
N HIS A 24 -9.40 1.54 7.97
CA HIS A 24 -10.10 2.29 9.01
C HIS A 24 -10.33 3.72 8.54
N VAL A 25 -11.55 4.23 8.74
CA VAL A 25 -11.90 5.61 8.41
C VAL A 25 -11.83 6.44 9.68
N ASP A 26 -10.96 7.44 9.68
CA ASP A 26 -10.89 8.48 10.71
C ASP A 26 -11.72 9.69 10.26
N LEU A 27 -12.90 9.86 10.86
CA LEU A 27 -13.80 10.97 10.56
C LEU A 27 -13.35 12.30 11.19
N VAL A 28 -12.46 12.28 12.18
CA VAL A 28 -11.93 13.49 12.81
C VAL A 28 -10.88 14.12 11.90
N GLN A 29 -10.04 13.29 11.29
CA GLN A 29 -9.00 13.72 10.37
C GLN A 29 -9.46 13.77 8.91
N ASP A 30 -10.67 13.27 8.61
CA ASP A 30 -11.20 13.10 7.25
C ASP A 30 -10.24 12.27 6.38
N GLU A 31 -9.77 11.14 6.93
CA GLU A 31 -8.75 10.29 6.34
C GLU A 31 -9.14 8.82 6.38
N ILE A 32 -8.62 8.05 5.42
CA ILE A 32 -8.76 6.59 5.37
C ILE A 32 -7.36 5.99 5.51
N TYR A 33 -7.19 5.15 6.51
CA TYR A 33 -5.99 4.40 6.78
C TYR A 33 -6.11 3.00 6.18
N PHE A 34 -5.17 2.63 5.32
CA PHE A 34 -5.03 1.28 4.81
C PHE A 34 -3.81 0.62 5.46
N GLN A 35 -4.01 -0.58 6.00
CA GLN A 35 -2.93 -1.41 6.50
C GLN A 35 -2.92 -2.69 5.69
N MET A 36 -1.73 -3.06 5.22
CA MET A 36 -1.56 -4.28 4.43
C MET A 36 -0.30 -5.04 4.81
N THR A 37 -0.41 -6.36 4.75
CA THR A 37 0.73 -7.27 4.90
C THR A 37 1.17 -7.73 3.53
N ILE A 38 2.45 -7.51 3.24
CA ILE A 38 3.08 -7.98 2.01
C ILE A 38 4.02 -9.12 2.36
N THR A 39 3.80 -10.23 1.66
CA THR A 39 4.55 -11.47 1.82
C THR A 39 5.42 -11.70 0.58
N ARG A 40 6.45 -12.55 0.74
CA ARG A 40 7.51 -12.85 -0.23
C ARG A 40 8.65 -11.82 -0.23
N GLN A 41 9.82 -12.22 0.27
CA GLN A 41 11.00 -11.36 0.33
C GLN A 41 11.80 -11.43 -0.98
N LYS A 42 11.75 -10.34 -1.75
CA LYS A 42 12.90 -9.93 -2.57
C LYS A 42 13.70 -8.88 -1.79
N TYR A 43 15.03 -9.00 -1.83
CA TYR A 43 15.93 -8.08 -1.14
C TYR A 43 15.68 -6.64 -1.63
N ARG A 44 15.42 -5.69 -0.72
CA ARG A 44 15.21 -4.23 -0.97
C ARG A 44 13.87 -3.76 -1.53
N VAL A 45 12.82 -4.58 -1.56
CA VAL A 45 11.51 -4.17 -2.08
C VAL A 45 10.84 -3.02 -1.32
N GLY A 46 11.01 -2.92 0.00
CA GLY A 46 10.25 -1.96 0.82
C GLY A 46 10.36 -0.51 0.36
N ARG A 47 11.57 -0.06 -0.05
CA ARG A 47 11.78 1.32 -0.54
C ARG A 47 11.15 1.54 -1.92
N GLU A 48 11.31 0.58 -2.81
CA GLU A 48 10.75 0.65 -4.17
C GLU A 48 9.22 0.69 -4.12
N LEU A 49 8.62 -0.23 -3.38
CA LEU A 49 7.19 -0.27 -3.15
C LEU A 49 6.66 1.02 -2.54
N THR A 50 7.31 1.52 -1.47
CA THR A 50 6.92 2.77 -0.81
C THR A 50 6.92 3.93 -1.79
N ASN A 51 7.96 4.02 -2.63
CA ASN A 51 8.07 5.08 -3.63
C ASN A 51 7.00 4.99 -4.73
N GLU A 52 6.61 3.78 -5.15
CA GLU A 52 5.56 3.59 -6.15
C GLU A 52 4.17 3.94 -5.58
N ILE A 53 3.87 3.51 -4.35
CA ILE A 53 2.58 3.82 -3.71
C ILE A 53 2.44 5.34 -3.46
N LEU A 54 3.51 6.03 -3.06
CA LEU A 54 3.50 7.49 -2.86
C LEU A 54 3.22 8.30 -4.14
N LYS A 55 3.28 7.68 -5.32
CA LYS A 55 2.93 8.35 -6.60
C LYS A 55 1.42 8.30 -6.88
N LEU A 56 0.65 7.47 -6.18
CA LEU A 56 -0.79 7.40 -6.35
C LEU A 56 -1.46 8.66 -5.82
N GLU A 57 -2.48 9.14 -6.53
CA GLU A 57 -3.23 10.33 -6.12
C GLU A 57 -3.95 10.07 -4.79
N GLY A 58 -3.95 11.07 -3.90
CA GLY A 58 -4.61 10.97 -2.59
C GLY A 58 -3.82 10.26 -1.50
N ILE A 59 -2.67 9.63 -1.80
CA ILE A 59 -1.79 9.07 -0.77
C ILE A 59 -1.03 10.19 -0.06
N LYS A 60 -1.36 10.43 1.20
CA LYS A 60 -0.65 11.41 2.06
C LYS A 60 0.65 10.87 2.61
N LYS A 61 0.69 9.59 2.98
CA LYS A 61 1.84 8.98 3.69
C LYS A 61 1.83 7.46 3.57
N VAL A 62 3.02 6.86 3.62
CA VAL A 62 3.22 5.41 3.70
C VAL A 62 4.19 5.10 4.83
N HIS A 63 3.83 4.14 5.67
CA HIS A 63 4.69 3.63 6.74
C HIS A 63 5.00 2.15 6.48
N TYR A 64 6.29 1.84 6.43
CA TYR A 64 6.80 0.47 6.30
C TYR A 64 7.50 0.09 7.60
N HIS A 65 7.08 -1.03 8.20
CA HIS A 65 7.64 -1.59 9.43
C HIS A 65 8.48 -2.84 9.15
#